data_AF-A0A962WDX9-F1
#
_entry.id   AF-A0A962WDX9-F1
#
_cell.length_a   1.000
_cell.length_b   1.000
_cell.length_c   1.000
_cell.angle_alpha   90.00
_cell.angle_beta   90.00
_cell.angle_gamma   90.00
#
_symmetry.space_group_name_H-M   'P 1'
#
loop_
_entity.id
_entity.type
_entity.pdbx_description
1 polymer ?
#
loop_
_entity_poly.entity_id
_entity_poly.type
_entity_poly.pdbx_seq_one_letter_code
_entity_poly.pdbx_strand_id
1 'polypeptide(L)'
;NDYLIPLDGNAISVWHGRLTMASNAWIVAASLDVDTAWKRDMVRRAQAHFVEAVRALAMSESWPSGFNYWINSRAYTFALAVSAYVNGVKDARNTPWMRNTLERTGLWMVYATRPDNRISELGDEGPRVDLKDETRRVIDIIASVTRNPVFATYSRYLAKLHRNESYYRGYRGTFQLLNDPTVAPYPDVEPGTLVGLEHHLPDAELFGPGAMNLAFIRSGWGPDDTFISFRAGSTLTHHGHYDAGHFTLFKGTPLALTSGTYGEYFQSHRLDYSIRTIAKNSLLILRPGETVQPNERFRNNVADGGQRVIIPTGSAIASIADFKANLGHGMHYEGGQIEAFSHSADEYTYIAADLTDAYNNTRHDEMDQGGKVSKVRRELLYLDQEDRLLIHDHVVSTQPDYVKKWLLHTATKPQVDDARVRVGTADNGILETRASHAVVDNGRGHLDVQRLYPLDAVMRLIGGTDYRFYVETDGDETALDGANLTEGVKDAKWFDTGLWRIEVQPGKARIDDHFLVALHPRLDDRPAAPVQAIETGQPDSRAVATDESLIVFLGPDATPPLDLMVPAAQKQLYLAGVPEGAQLRINGQAIATEIGMKLIRAPLSSAPMITLNWSSPDSDMPRK
;
A
#
# COMPACT_ATOMS: atom_id res chain seq x y z
N ASN A 1 -9.67 35.24 -13.64
CA ASN A 1 -9.71 34.34 -12.48
C ASN A 1 -8.47 34.58 -11.64
N ASP A 2 -8.65 35.18 -10.47
CA ASP A 2 -7.57 35.44 -9.52
C ASP A 2 -7.31 34.16 -8.72
N TYR A 3 -6.19 33.49 -8.97
CA TYR A 3 -5.81 32.27 -8.24
C TYR A 3 -5.53 32.53 -6.77
N LEU A 4 -5.11 33.75 -6.40
CA LEU A 4 -4.68 34.05 -5.04
C LEU A 4 -5.85 34.19 -4.06
N ILE A 5 -7.03 34.67 -4.51
CA ILE A 5 -8.23 34.77 -3.66
C ILE A 5 -8.57 33.44 -2.98
N PRO A 6 -8.78 32.33 -3.72
CA PRO A 6 -9.06 31.03 -3.12
C PRO A 6 -7.86 30.42 -2.39
N LEU A 7 -6.62 30.71 -2.81
CA LEU A 7 -5.40 30.24 -2.13
C LEU A 7 -5.17 30.94 -0.79
N ASP A 8 -5.69 32.14 -0.58
CA ASP A 8 -5.62 32.82 0.72
C ASP A 8 -6.68 32.34 1.70
N GLY A 9 -7.72 31.65 1.21
CA GLY A 9 -8.75 31.04 2.03
C GLY A 9 -8.48 29.57 2.38
N ASN A 10 -9.46 28.95 3.05
CA ASN A 10 -9.29 27.61 3.65
C ASN A 10 -10.15 26.56 2.94
N ALA A 11 -10.86 26.93 1.87
CA ALA A 11 -11.90 26.11 1.26
C ALA A 11 -11.36 25.00 0.32
N ILE A 12 -10.06 25.00 0.01
CA ILE A 12 -9.48 24.11 -1.00
C ILE A 12 -8.38 23.25 -0.38
N SER A 13 -8.53 21.94 -0.55
CA SER A 13 -7.58 20.95 -0.05
C SER A 13 -6.21 20.99 -0.74
N VAL A 14 -5.16 20.85 0.07
CA VAL A 14 -3.75 20.87 -0.31
C VAL A 14 -3.37 19.70 -1.22
N TRP A 15 -3.84 18.48 -0.93
CA TRP A 15 -3.74 17.30 -1.81
C TRP A 15 -4.93 17.18 -2.77
N HIS A 16 -5.44 18.32 -3.26
CA HIS A 16 -6.44 18.35 -4.32
C HIS A 16 -6.27 19.58 -5.22
N GLY A 17 -7.12 20.61 -5.04
CA GLY A 17 -7.18 21.76 -5.94
C GLY A 17 -6.08 22.79 -5.67
N ARG A 18 -5.66 22.94 -4.40
CA ARG A 18 -4.70 23.97 -3.99
C ARG A 18 -3.33 23.74 -4.64
N LEU A 19 -2.90 22.48 -4.82
CA LEU A 19 -1.66 22.17 -5.54
C LEU A 19 -1.68 22.74 -6.97
N THR A 20 -2.69 22.39 -7.78
CA THR A 20 -2.78 22.90 -9.17
C THR A 20 -2.88 24.42 -9.21
N MET A 21 -3.67 25.02 -8.31
CA MET A 21 -3.83 26.47 -8.28
C MET A 21 -2.56 27.20 -7.87
N ALA A 22 -1.83 26.67 -6.88
CA ALA A 22 -0.54 27.21 -6.46
C ALA A 22 0.52 27.08 -7.56
N SER A 23 0.58 25.94 -8.25
CA SER A 23 1.45 25.75 -9.42
C SER A 23 1.15 26.75 -10.52
N ASN A 24 -0.14 26.93 -10.88
CA ASN A 24 -0.55 27.89 -11.91
C ASN A 24 -0.25 29.34 -11.49
N ALA A 25 -0.55 29.70 -10.24
CA ALA A 25 -0.25 31.03 -9.70
C ALA A 25 1.26 31.32 -9.80
N TRP A 26 2.11 30.35 -9.46
CA TRP A 26 3.55 30.49 -9.56
C TRP A 26 4.06 30.59 -10.99
N ILE A 27 3.58 29.76 -11.92
CA ILE A 27 3.96 29.84 -13.34
C ILE A 27 3.65 31.24 -13.90
N VAL A 28 2.46 31.77 -13.61
CA VAL A 28 2.09 33.12 -14.03
C VAL A 28 2.99 34.16 -13.36
N ALA A 29 3.15 34.08 -12.04
CA ALA A 29 3.95 35.03 -11.27
C ALA A 29 5.43 35.07 -11.70
N ALA A 30 6.02 33.92 -12.02
CA ALA A 30 7.42 33.81 -12.47
C ALA A 30 7.67 34.51 -13.82
N SER A 31 6.62 34.81 -14.58
CA SER A 31 6.70 35.55 -15.85
C SER A 31 6.51 37.07 -15.70
N LEU A 32 6.20 37.56 -14.49
CA LEU A 32 5.90 38.98 -14.26
C LEU A 32 7.16 39.80 -13.93
N ASP A 33 7.25 41.00 -14.51
CA ASP A 33 8.22 42.01 -14.08
C ASP A 33 7.83 42.58 -12.70
N VAL A 34 8.75 42.54 -11.74
CA VAL A 34 8.53 42.97 -10.34
C VAL A 34 8.76 44.48 -10.11
N ASP A 35 8.32 45.29 -11.07
CA ASP A 35 8.52 46.76 -11.12
C ASP A 35 7.74 47.53 -10.04
N THR A 36 6.55 47.06 -9.67
CA THR A 36 5.65 47.70 -8.70
C THR A 36 5.55 46.92 -7.39
N ALA A 37 5.20 47.61 -6.30
CA ALA A 37 5.00 46.97 -5.00
C ALA A 37 3.86 45.93 -5.03
N TRP A 38 2.79 46.19 -5.78
CA TRP A 38 1.68 45.26 -5.95
C TRP A 38 2.11 43.96 -6.65
N LYS A 39 2.85 44.04 -7.78
CA LYS A 39 3.37 42.84 -8.45
C LYS A 39 4.35 42.07 -7.56
N ARG A 40 5.20 42.77 -6.79
CA ARG A 40 6.08 42.14 -5.79
C ARG A 40 5.31 41.35 -4.74
N ASP A 41 4.20 41.88 -4.23
CA ASP A 41 3.36 41.17 -3.27
C ASP A 41 2.69 39.94 -3.89
N MET A 42 2.17 40.05 -5.12
CA MET A 42 1.60 38.90 -5.83
C MET A 42 2.60 37.78 -6.03
N VAL A 43 3.81 38.11 -6.50
CA VAL A 43 4.87 37.11 -6.72
C VAL A 43 5.26 36.44 -5.40
N ARG A 44 5.42 37.21 -4.32
CA ARG A 44 5.71 36.68 -2.98
C ARG A 44 4.64 35.72 -2.50
N ARG A 45 3.36 36.08 -2.63
CA ARG A 45 2.22 35.22 -2.21
C ARG A 45 2.11 33.96 -3.06
N ALA A 46 2.22 34.08 -4.39
CA ALA A 46 2.21 32.93 -5.29
C ALA A 46 3.35 31.95 -4.97
N GLN A 47 4.56 32.48 -4.73
CA GLN A 47 5.71 31.67 -4.33
C GLN A 47 5.46 30.95 -2.99
N ALA A 48 4.91 31.65 -1.99
CA ALA A 48 4.63 31.06 -0.68
C ALA A 48 3.63 29.89 -0.79
N HIS A 49 2.53 30.08 -1.53
CA HIS A 49 1.55 29.02 -1.77
C HIS A 49 2.15 27.84 -2.55
N PHE A 50 2.99 28.11 -3.54
CA PHE A 50 3.66 27.04 -4.29
C PHE A 50 4.67 26.27 -3.45
N VAL A 51 5.47 26.94 -2.62
CA VAL A 51 6.37 26.28 -1.68
C VAL A 51 5.60 25.36 -0.73
N GLU A 52 4.43 25.77 -0.22
CA GLU A 52 3.58 24.90 0.60
C GLU A 52 3.04 23.70 -0.18
N ALA A 53 2.65 23.88 -1.44
CA ALA A 53 2.24 22.76 -2.30
C ALA A 53 3.38 21.76 -2.55
N VAL A 54 4.62 22.23 -2.75
CA VAL A 54 5.79 21.36 -2.84
C VAL A 54 6.02 20.63 -1.51
N ARG A 55 5.79 21.28 -0.35
CA ARG A 55 5.90 20.63 0.96
C ARG A 55 4.88 19.51 1.14
N ALA A 56 3.67 19.72 0.67
CA ALA A 56 2.62 18.71 0.75
C ALA A 56 2.97 17.50 -0.11
N LEU A 57 3.46 17.72 -1.33
CA LEU A 57 3.91 16.62 -2.19
C LEU A 57 5.20 15.96 -1.68
N ALA A 58 6.12 16.70 -1.07
CA ALA A 58 7.32 16.12 -0.44
C ALA A 58 6.97 15.21 0.75
N MET A 59 5.87 15.52 1.46
CA MET A 59 5.39 14.69 2.55
C MET A 59 4.78 13.38 2.04
N SER A 60 4.01 13.43 0.95
CA SER A 60 3.34 12.24 0.41
C SER A 60 4.21 11.44 -0.56
N GLU A 61 5.18 12.08 -1.22
CA GLU A 61 6.08 11.59 -2.29
C GLU A 61 5.40 10.93 -3.50
N SER A 62 4.09 10.78 -3.44
CA SER A 62 3.16 10.27 -4.44
C SER A 62 1.86 11.08 -4.36
N TRP A 63 0.95 10.87 -5.32
CA TRP A 63 -0.32 11.60 -5.33
C TRP A 63 -1.44 10.82 -4.61
N PRO A 64 -2.02 11.34 -3.51
CA PRO A 64 -2.96 10.57 -2.71
C PRO A 64 -4.32 10.28 -3.36
N SER A 65 -4.67 10.97 -4.45
CA SER A 65 -5.90 10.70 -5.23
C SER A 65 -5.70 9.67 -6.35
N GLY A 66 -4.54 9.01 -6.43
CA GLY A 66 -4.25 8.08 -7.50
C GLY A 66 -3.52 8.65 -8.71
N PHE A 67 -2.97 7.77 -9.54
CA PHE A 67 -2.16 8.13 -10.69
C PHE A 67 -2.98 8.82 -11.77
N ASN A 68 -4.19 8.35 -12.05
CA ASN A 68 -5.04 8.96 -13.08
C ASN A 68 -5.37 10.42 -12.75
N TYR A 69 -5.68 10.75 -11.48
CA TYR A 69 -5.90 12.14 -11.05
C TYR A 69 -4.63 12.98 -11.09
N TRP A 70 -3.48 12.39 -10.77
CA TRP A 70 -2.19 13.05 -10.87
C TRP A 70 -1.90 13.46 -12.32
N ILE A 71 -1.89 12.49 -13.22
CA ILE A 71 -1.29 12.68 -14.54
C ILE A 71 -2.16 13.51 -15.47
N ASN A 72 -3.49 13.44 -15.34
CA ASN A 72 -4.40 14.19 -16.22
C ASN A 72 -4.39 15.71 -15.98
N SER A 73 -4.18 16.18 -14.75
CA SER A 73 -4.47 17.59 -14.43
C SER A 73 -3.55 18.26 -13.41
N ARG A 74 -2.55 17.55 -12.85
CA ARG A 74 -1.72 18.06 -11.75
C ARG A 74 -0.24 17.99 -12.07
N ALA A 75 0.19 16.84 -12.56
CA ALA A 75 1.58 16.50 -12.77
C ALA A 75 2.32 17.48 -13.69
N TYR A 76 1.75 17.79 -14.85
CA TYR A 76 2.36 18.70 -15.82
C TYR A 76 2.55 20.11 -15.26
N THR A 77 1.48 20.70 -14.70
CA THR A 77 1.53 22.06 -14.13
C THR A 77 2.47 22.12 -12.92
N PHE A 78 2.51 21.07 -12.09
CA PHE A 78 3.40 21.01 -10.96
C PHE A 78 4.87 20.91 -11.39
N ALA A 79 5.20 19.98 -12.29
CA ALA A 79 6.56 19.81 -12.80
C ALA A 79 7.06 21.08 -13.51
N LEU A 80 6.20 21.74 -14.29
CA LEU A 80 6.51 23.00 -14.94
C LEU A 80 6.75 24.13 -13.92
N ALA A 81 5.93 24.21 -12.86
CA ALA A 81 6.10 25.18 -11.78
C ALA A 81 7.42 24.97 -11.02
N VAL A 82 7.81 23.71 -10.76
CA VAL A 82 9.12 23.39 -10.18
C VAL A 82 10.24 23.82 -11.12
N SER A 83 10.14 23.51 -12.42
CA SER A 83 11.12 23.96 -13.43
C SER A 83 11.26 25.48 -13.45
N ALA A 84 10.14 26.21 -13.44
CA ALA A 84 10.13 27.67 -13.39
C ALA A 84 10.80 28.20 -12.12
N TYR A 85 10.60 27.55 -10.97
CA TYR A 85 11.28 27.94 -9.73
C TYR A 85 12.79 27.71 -9.81
N VAL A 86 13.21 26.50 -10.19
CA VAL A 86 14.62 26.07 -10.22
C VAL A 86 15.43 26.95 -11.16
N ASN A 87 14.85 27.39 -12.28
CA ASN A 87 15.53 28.21 -13.28
C ASN A 87 15.33 29.73 -13.08
N GLY A 88 14.21 30.15 -12.47
CA GLY A 88 13.82 31.56 -12.38
C GLY A 88 14.21 32.26 -11.07
N VAL A 89 14.43 31.52 -9.97
CA VAL A 89 14.73 32.11 -8.66
C VAL A 89 16.23 32.10 -8.39
N LYS A 90 16.82 33.30 -8.24
CA LYS A 90 18.24 33.47 -7.88
C LYS A 90 18.48 33.13 -6.40
N ASP A 91 19.60 32.49 -6.11
CA ASP A 91 20.06 32.14 -4.74
C ASP A 91 19.03 31.40 -3.88
N ALA A 92 18.18 30.59 -4.53
CA ALA A 92 17.08 29.93 -3.86
C ALA A 92 17.55 28.72 -3.05
N ARG A 93 17.58 28.87 -1.71
CA ARG A 93 17.94 27.80 -0.77
C ARG A 93 17.07 26.54 -0.90
N ASN A 94 15.84 26.67 -1.41
CA ASN A 94 14.90 25.57 -1.58
C ASN A 94 15.16 24.71 -2.83
N THR A 95 16.02 25.13 -3.76
CA THR A 95 16.22 24.44 -5.06
C THR A 95 16.56 22.95 -4.92
N PRO A 96 17.52 22.52 -4.08
CA PRO A 96 17.83 21.09 -3.92
C PRO A 96 16.61 20.29 -3.47
N TRP A 97 15.86 20.84 -2.52
CA TRP A 97 14.68 20.20 -1.97
C TRP A 97 13.51 20.13 -2.98
N MET A 98 13.33 21.17 -3.82
CA MET A 98 12.35 21.12 -4.91
C MET A 98 12.68 20.04 -5.95
N ARG A 99 13.97 19.93 -6.31
CA ARG A 99 14.43 18.86 -7.22
C ARG A 99 14.18 17.49 -6.61
N ASN A 100 14.55 17.30 -5.34
CA ASN A 100 14.33 16.03 -4.64
C ASN A 100 12.84 15.66 -4.57
N THR A 101 11.96 16.62 -4.32
CA THR A 101 10.50 16.36 -4.28
C THR A 101 9.99 15.88 -5.64
N LEU A 102 10.43 16.52 -6.72
CA LEU A 102 10.07 16.15 -8.07
C LEU A 102 10.68 14.79 -8.48
N GLU A 103 11.91 14.53 -8.04
CA GLU A 103 12.60 13.26 -8.22
C GLU A 103 11.88 12.11 -7.52
N ARG A 104 11.55 12.24 -6.22
CA ARG A 104 10.79 11.23 -5.48
C ARG A 104 9.42 10.94 -6.11
N THR A 105 8.71 12.00 -6.54
CA THR A 105 7.44 11.84 -7.27
C THR A 105 7.63 11.15 -8.62
N GLY A 106 8.75 11.43 -9.31
CA GLY A 106 9.16 10.75 -10.52
C GLY A 106 9.41 9.25 -10.29
N LEU A 107 10.20 8.94 -9.26
CA LEU A 107 10.53 7.57 -8.88
C LEU A 107 9.27 6.78 -8.51
N TRP A 108 8.31 7.38 -7.79
CA TRP A 108 7.02 6.75 -7.53
C TRP A 108 6.35 6.24 -8.82
N MET A 109 6.35 7.03 -9.90
CA MET A 109 5.75 6.61 -11.17
C MET A 109 6.53 5.45 -11.84
N VAL A 110 7.87 5.43 -11.71
CA VAL A 110 8.72 4.33 -12.18
C VAL A 110 8.43 3.05 -11.40
N TYR A 111 8.49 3.11 -10.07
CA TYR A 111 8.25 1.95 -9.20
C TYR A 111 6.81 1.44 -9.30
N ALA A 112 5.82 2.32 -9.41
CA ALA A 112 4.43 1.92 -9.54
C ALA A 112 4.10 1.28 -10.91
N THR A 113 5.02 1.30 -11.88
CA THR A 113 4.85 0.62 -13.17
C THR A 113 4.97 -0.89 -13.00
N ARG A 114 3.85 -1.58 -13.18
CA ARG A 114 3.75 -3.03 -13.11
C ARG A 114 4.39 -3.71 -14.33
N PRO A 115 4.70 -5.01 -14.24
CA PRO A 115 5.23 -5.78 -15.36
C PRO A 115 4.31 -5.83 -16.60
N ASP A 116 3.00 -5.60 -16.44
CA ASP A 116 2.04 -5.50 -17.56
C ASP A 116 1.97 -4.10 -18.23
N ASN A 117 2.91 -3.21 -17.91
CA ASN A 117 3.00 -1.83 -18.41
C ASN A 117 1.81 -0.95 -17.99
N ARG A 118 1.20 -1.24 -16.83
CA ARG A 118 0.18 -0.39 -16.19
C ARG A 118 0.69 0.14 -14.85
N ILE A 119 0.12 1.24 -14.38
CA ILE A 119 0.35 1.70 -13.01
C ILE A 119 -0.48 0.87 -12.03
N SER A 120 0.14 0.50 -10.91
CA SER A 120 -0.55 -0.12 -9.77
C SER A 120 -1.66 0.78 -9.25
N GLU A 121 -2.86 0.21 -9.07
CA GLU A 121 -4.04 0.97 -8.66
C GLU A 121 -3.87 1.61 -7.28
N LEU A 122 -4.26 2.88 -7.17
CA LEU A 122 -4.21 3.69 -5.96
C LEU A 122 -5.38 4.68 -5.94
N GLY A 123 -6.22 4.66 -4.91
CA GLY A 123 -7.39 5.54 -4.84
C GLY A 123 -8.38 5.36 -6.01
N ASP A 124 -9.14 6.41 -6.33
CA ASP A 124 -10.06 6.42 -7.48
C ASP A 124 -9.28 6.46 -8.81
N GLU A 125 -9.22 5.33 -9.52
CA GLU A 125 -8.41 5.21 -10.76
C GLU A 125 -9.20 5.34 -12.07
N GLY A 126 -8.47 5.48 -13.17
CA GLY A 126 -9.04 5.70 -14.50
C GLY A 126 -8.14 5.27 -15.66
N PRO A 127 -8.49 5.67 -16.91
CA PRO A 127 -7.87 5.13 -18.11
C PRO A 127 -6.36 5.39 -18.24
N ARG A 128 -5.81 6.40 -17.54
CA ARG A 128 -4.40 6.78 -17.69
C ARG A 128 -3.41 5.90 -16.95
N VAL A 129 -3.87 4.91 -16.19
CA VAL A 129 -2.98 3.85 -15.68
C VAL A 129 -2.27 3.11 -16.82
N ASP A 130 -2.72 3.28 -18.07
CA ASP A 130 -2.05 2.81 -19.29
C ASP A 130 -0.79 3.59 -19.70
N LEU A 131 -0.38 4.61 -18.93
CA LEU A 131 0.81 5.45 -19.16
C LEU A 131 0.81 6.30 -20.46
N LYS A 132 -0.31 6.30 -21.20
CA LYS A 132 -0.41 6.91 -22.52
C LYS A 132 -0.62 8.42 -22.45
N ASP A 133 -0.22 9.12 -23.51
CA ASP A 133 -0.43 10.54 -23.82
C ASP A 133 0.26 11.56 -22.90
N GLU A 134 0.06 11.47 -21.58
CA GLU A 134 0.44 12.50 -20.61
C GLU A 134 1.75 12.17 -19.88
N THR A 135 2.01 10.90 -19.62
CA THR A 135 3.07 10.47 -18.69
C THR A 135 4.44 10.90 -19.15
N ARG A 136 4.81 10.59 -20.40
CA ARG A 136 6.15 10.88 -20.91
C ARG A 136 6.46 12.38 -20.88
N ARG A 137 5.46 13.22 -21.15
CA ARG A 137 5.60 14.68 -21.11
C ARG A 137 6.02 15.18 -19.73
N VAL A 138 5.47 14.59 -18.67
CA VAL A 138 5.85 14.93 -17.29
C VAL A 138 7.24 14.40 -17.00
N ILE A 139 7.53 13.15 -17.34
CA ILE A 139 8.84 12.51 -17.13
C ILE A 139 9.97 13.29 -17.81
N ASP A 140 9.76 13.80 -19.03
CA ASP A 140 10.78 14.59 -19.74
C ASP A 140 11.11 15.90 -18.99
N ILE A 141 10.12 16.56 -18.37
CA ILE A 141 10.36 17.73 -17.49
C ILE A 141 11.14 17.31 -16.24
N ILE A 142 10.75 16.19 -15.61
CA ILE A 142 11.44 15.68 -14.42
C ILE A 142 12.90 15.40 -14.76
N ALA A 143 13.19 14.70 -15.86
CA ALA A 143 14.54 14.41 -16.32
C ALA A 143 15.38 15.68 -16.49
N SER A 144 14.84 16.72 -17.13
CA SER A 144 15.53 18.00 -17.33
C SER A 144 15.85 18.71 -16.00
N VAL A 145 14.91 18.70 -15.05
CA VAL A 145 15.05 19.41 -13.78
C VAL A 145 15.96 18.69 -12.79
N THR A 146 15.82 17.36 -12.67
CA THR A 146 16.56 16.55 -11.71
C THR A 146 17.92 16.12 -12.24
N ARG A 147 18.08 16.04 -13.57
CA ARG A 147 19.25 15.48 -14.26
C ARG A 147 19.49 14.00 -13.96
N ASN A 148 18.51 13.31 -13.39
CA ASN A 148 18.65 11.89 -13.07
C ASN A 148 18.40 11.02 -14.34
N PRO A 149 19.38 10.20 -14.76
CA PRO A 149 19.27 9.33 -15.95
C PRO A 149 18.08 8.38 -15.94
N VAL A 150 17.58 7.97 -14.77
CA VAL A 150 16.41 7.06 -14.66
C VAL A 150 15.20 7.57 -15.44
N PHE A 151 14.98 8.89 -15.45
CA PHE A 151 13.85 9.51 -16.14
C PHE A 151 14.06 9.59 -17.65
N ALA A 152 15.30 9.76 -18.12
CA ALA A 152 15.61 9.65 -19.54
C ALA A 152 15.43 8.20 -20.04
N THR A 153 15.83 7.21 -19.23
CA THR A 153 15.59 5.79 -19.47
C THR A 153 14.10 5.49 -19.55
N TYR A 154 13.33 5.92 -18.54
CA TYR A 154 11.88 5.73 -18.49
C TYR A 154 11.14 6.46 -19.63
N SER A 155 11.61 7.64 -20.04
CA SER A 155 11.08 8.34 -21.24
C SER A 155 11.29 7.51 -22.51
N ARG A 156 12.44 6.86 -22.70
CA ARG A 156 12.68 5.95 -23.84
C ARG A 156 11.81 4.70 -23.78
N TYR A 157 11.59 4.14 -22.59
CA TYR A 157 10.64 3.07 -22.37
C TYR A 157 9.23 3.46 -22.84
N LEU A 158 8.70 4.58 -22.35
CA LEU A 158 7.38 5.11 -22.75
C LEU A 158 7.29 5.41 -24.25
N ALA A 159 8.37 5.95 -24.82
CA ALA A 159 8.47 6.24 -26.25
C ALA A 159 8.29 4.97 -27.09
N LYS A 160 8.92 3.86 -26.68
CA LYS A 160 8.83 2.58 -27.38
C LYS A 160 7.48 1.92 -27.16
N LEU A 161 6.96 1.95 -25.92
CA LEU A 161 5.69 1.36 -25.53
C LEU A 161 4.51 1.94 -26.32
N HIS A 162 4.39 3.27 -26.38
CA HIS A 162 3.24 3.94 -27.00
C HIS A 162 3.54 4.60 -28.34
N ARG A 163 4.80 4.62 -28.80
CA ARG A 163 5.22 5.28 -30.05
C ARG A 163 4.73 6.73 -30.09
N ASN A 164 3.97 7.10 -31.12
CA ASN A 164 3.39 8.42 -31.28
C ASN A 164 2.41 8.78 -30.15
N GLU A 165 1.81 7.80 -29.50
CA GLU A 165 0.86 8.00 -28.41
C GLU A 165 1.55 8.14 -27.04
N SER A 166 2.89 8.13 -27.00
CA SER A 166 3.62 8.53 -25.78
C SER A 166 3.44 10.02 -25.47
N TYR A 167 2.98 10.80 -26.45
CA TYR A 167 2.50 12.17 -26.31
C TYR A 167 1.14 12.32 -27.02
N TYR A 168 0.20 13.02 -26.41
CA TYR A 168 -1.07 13.32 -27.08
C TYR A 168 -0.86 14.11 -28.37
N ARG A 169 -1.64 13.76 -29.41
CA ARG A 169 -1.54 14.33 -30.76
C ARG A 169 -1.57 15.87 -30.81
N GLY A 170 -2.34 16.51 -29.93
CA GLY A 170 -2.58 17.96 -29.97
C GLY A 170 -1.39 18.80 -29.53
N TYR A 171 -0.46 18.24 -28.75
CA TYR A 171 0.71 18.94 -28.25
C TYR A 171 2.00 18.13 -28.39
N ARG A 172 2.02 17.07 -29.20
CA ARG A 172 3.20 16.20 -29.41
C ARG A 172 4.47 16.97 -29.80
N GLY A 173 4.33 18.09 -30.50
CA GLY A 173 5.47 18.96 -30.85
C GLY A 173 6.24 19.49 -29.63
N THR A 174 5.61 19.56 -28.45
CA THR A 174 6.28 20.01 -27.22
C THR A 174 7.35 19.04 -26.73
N PHE A 175 7.44 17.81 -27.28
CA PHE A 175 8.57 16.92 -27.02
C PHE A 175 9.91 17.62 -27.28
N GLN A 176 10.04 18.39 -28.37
CA GLN A 176 11.26 19.12 -28.71
C GLN A 176 11.62 20.22 -27.70
N LEU A 177 10.65 20.69 -26.93
CA LEU A 177 10.84 21.71 -25.89
C LEU A 177 11.14 21.09 -24.53
N LEU A 178 10.49 19.97 -24.21
CA LEU A 178 10.49 19.40 -22.86
C LEU A 178 11.55 18.32 -22.67
N ASN A 179 11.91 17.59 -23.73
CA ASN A 179 12.97 16.60 -23.68
C ASN A 179 14.33 17.29 -23.73
N ASP A 180 15.16 17.04 -22.72
CA ASP A 180 16.54 17.51 -22.68
C ASP A 180 17.49 16.36 -23.11
N PRO A 181 18.02 16.37 -24.33
CA PRO A 181 18.85 15.29 -24.85
C PRO A 181 20.23 15.21 -24.18
N THR A 182 20.59 16.18 -23.32
CA THR A 182 21.85 16.14 -22.56
C THR A 182 21.80 15.23 -21.34
N VAL A 183 20.59 14.83 -20.91
CA VAL A 183 20.40 13.82 -19.85
C VAL A 183 20.36 12.45 -20.53
N ALA A 184 21.50 11.76 -20.53
CA ALA A 184 21.62 10.46 -21.16
C ALA A 184 20.85 9.39 -20.36
N PRO A 185 20.13 8.47 -21.03
CA PRO A 185 19.58 7.27 -20.40
C PRO A 185 20.71 6.31 -19.97
N TYR A 186 20.39 5.35 -19.11
CA TYR A 186 21.29 4.26 -18.80
C TYR A 186 21.59 3.44 -20.08
N PRO A 187 22.88 3.19 -20.39
CA PRO A 187 23.27 2.53 -21.63
C PRO A 187 22.99 1.03 -21.62
N ASP A 188 22.88 0.42 -20.45
CA ASP A 188 22.59 -1.00 -20.21
C ASP A 188 21.09 -1.32 -20.13
N VAL A 189 20.22 -0.30 -20.27
CA VAL A 189 18.76 -0.48 -20.33
C VAL A 189 18.25 -0.22 -21.75
N GLU A 190 17.76 -1.27 -22.40
CA GLU A 190 17.24 -1.20 -23.77
C GLU A 190 15.90 -0.44 -23.85
N PRO A 191 15.61 0.27 -24.97
CA PRO A 191 14.32 0.93 -25.16
C PRO A 191 13.14 -0.02 -25.12
N GLY A 192 12.14 0.33 -24.31
CA GLY A 192 10.87 -0.40 -24.22
C GLY A 192 10.87 -1.57 -23.26
N THR A 193 11.95 -1.73 -22.49
CA THR A 193 11.98 -2.58 -21.29
C THR A 193 12.40 -1.75 -20.08
N LEU A 194 12.12 -2.28 -18.90
CA LEU A 194 12.66 -1.78 -17.63
C LEU A 194 13.77 -2.69 -17.08
N VAL A 195 14.02 -3.85 -17.71
CA VAL A 195 15.14 -4.76 -17.38
C VAL A 195 16.47 -4.02 -17.47
N GLY A 196 17.33 -4.21 -16.47
CA GLY A 196 18.58 -3.51 -16.25
C GLY A 196 18.46 -2.38 -15.21
N LEU A 197 17.25 -1.96 -14.84
CA LEU A 197 17.07 -0.98 -13.76
C LEU A 197 17.49 -1.52 -12.39
N GLU A 198 17.53 -2.84 -12.20
CA GLU A 198 18.08 -3.49 -11.00
C GLU A 198 19.54 -3.09 -10.70
N HIS A 199 20.30 -2.66 -11.70
CA HIS A 199 21.67 -2.16 -11.49
C HIS A 199 21.73 -0.72 -10.96
N HIS A 200 20.62 0.01 -11.02
CA HIS A 200 20.57 1.46 -10.79
C HIS A 200 19.57 1.88 -9.71
N LEU A 201 18.59 1.02 -9.42
CA LEU A 201 17.53 1.24 -8.44
C LEU A 201 17.44 0.03 -7.52
N PRO A 202 17.19 0.22 -6.22
CA PRO A 202 16.77 -0.90 -5.37
C PRO A 202 15.48 -1.51 -5.91
N ASP A 203 15.25 -2.78 -5.61
CA ASP A 203 14.04 -3.50 -6.00
C ASP A 203 12.88 -3.28 -5.01
N ALA A 204 13.14 -2.65 -3.87
CA ALA A 204 12.13 -2.18 -2.93
C ALA A 204 12.32 -0.72 -2.52
N GLU A 205 11.22 0.02 -2.41
CA GLU A 205 11.22 1.44 -2.06
C GLU A 205 9.96 1.85 -1.30
N LEU A 206 10.10 2.74 -0.31
CA LEU A 206 9.00 3.27 0.52
C LEU A 206 8.80 4.76 0.23
N PHE A 207 7.58 5.14 -0.13
CA PHE A 207 7.18 6.50 -0.46
C PHE A 207 6.29 7.11 0.62
N GLY A 208 6.62 8.35 0.99
CA GLY A 208 5.87 9.17 1.95
C GLY A 208 5.74 8.53 3.34
N PRO A 209 6.85 8.12 3.99
CA PRO A 209 6.79 7.56 5.34
C PRO A 209 6.14 8.55 6.32
N GLY A 210 5.16 8.07 7.10
CA GLY A 210 4.34 8.88 7.99
C GLY A 210 3.18 9.62 7.30
N ALA A 211 2.99 9.45 5.99
CA ALA A 211 1.87 10.03 5.25
C ALA A 211 1.22 9.02 4.31
N MET A 212 1.84 8.69 3.17
CA MET A 212 1.32 7.70 2.22
C MET A 212 1.64 6.27 2.61
N ASN A 213 2.79 6.05 3.27
CA ASN A 213 3.28 4.72 3.66
C ASN A 213 3.12 3.70 2.52
N LEU A 214 3.55 4.08 1.32
CA LEU A 214 3.34 3.34 0.08
C LEU A 214 4.64 2.66 -0.33
N ALA A 215 4.70 1.34 -0.24
CA ALA A 215 5.87 0.56 -0.65
C ALA A 215 5.62 -0.18 -1.95
N PHE A 216 6.67 -0.33 -2.75
CA PHE A 216 6.74 -1.24 -3.89
C PHE A 216 7.90 -2.18 -3.68
N ILE A 217 7.69 -3.46 -3.96
CA ILE A 217 8.68 -4.54 -3.83
C ILE A 217 8.67 -5.32 -5.14
N ARG A 218 9.86 -5.68 -5.64
CA ARG A 218 10.01 -6.37 -6.91
C ARG A 218 11.03 -7.50 -6.77
N SER A 219 10.88 -8.58 -7.52
CA SER A 219 11.97 -9.54 -7.75
C SER A 219 12.91 -9.11 -8.88
N GLY A 220 12.55 -8.04 -9.60
CA GLY A 220 13.23 -7.55 -10.79
C GLY A 220 12.35 -6.56 -11.59
N TRP A 221 12.82 -6.19 -12.77
CA TRP A 221 12.18 -5.18 -13.63
C TRP A 221 11.68 -5.72 -14.97
N GLY A 222 11.66 -7.03 -15.13
CA GLY A 222 11.12 -7.76 -16.28
C GLY A 222 9.62 -8.04 -16.21
N PRO A 223 9.05 -8.56 -17.32
CA PRO A 223 7.61 -8.85 -17.45
C PRO A 223 7.13 -10.04 -16.60
N ASP A 224 8.06 -10.90 -16.17
CA ASP A 224 7.81 -12.15 -15.46
C ASP A 224 8.17 -12.06 -13.96
N ASP A 225 8.66 -10.89 -13.54
CA ASP A 225 9.03 -10.62 -12.16
C ASP A 225 7.81 -10.43 -11.26
N THR A 226 8.00 -10.81 -9.99
CA THR A 226 7.02 -10.58 -8.94
C THR A 226 7.01 -9.09 -8.63
N PHE A 227 5.81 -8.52 -8.54
CA PHE A 227 5.57 -7.14 -8.18
C PHE A 227 4.55 -7.07 -7.07
N ILE A 228 4.92 -6.43 -5.96
CA ILE A 228 4.07 -6.25 -4.79
C ILE A 228 3.94 -4.75 -4.51
N SER A 229 2.72 -4.31 -4.21
CA SER A 229 2.51 -2.98 -3.60
C SER A 229 1.95 -3.16 -2.20
N PHE A 230 2.30 -2.27 -1.29
CA PHE A 230 1.76 -2.21 0.07
C PHE A 230 1.44 -0.76 0.43
N ARG A 231 0.34 -0.52 1.14
CA ARG A 231 0.00 0.81 1.64
C ARG A 231 -0.62 0.77 3.03
N ALA A 232 -0.22 1.73 3.86
CA ALA A 232 -0.72 1.91 5.21
C ALA A 232 -0.86 3.40 5.58
N GLY A 233 -1.13 4.26 4.60
CA GLY A 233 -1.09 5.71 4.76
C GLY A 233 -2.27 6.29 5.55
N SER A 234 -2.13 7.55 5.94
CA SER A 234 -3.18 8.38 6.50
C SER A 234 -4.15 8.88 5.43
N THR A 235 -5.32 9.36 5.85
CA THR A 235 -6.32 9.94 4.95
C THR A 235 -5.92 11.36 4.54
N LEU A 236 -5.45 11.53 3.30
CA LEU A 236 -4.97 12.84 2.78
C LEU A 236 -5.98 13.55 1.86
N THR A 237 -6.94 12.82 1.30
CA THR A 237 -7.89 13.36 0.32
C THR A 237 -9.11 12.45 0.16
N HIS A 238 -10.19 12.97 -0.41
CA HIS A 238 -11.47 12.24 -0.58
C HIS A 238 -11.48 11.19 -1.69
N HIS A 239 -10.47 11.22 -2.55
CA HIS A 239 -10.22 10.18 -3.58
C HIS A 239 -9.27 9.08 -3.09
N GLY A 240 -8.70 9.23 -1.88
CA GLY A 240 -7.99 8.13 -1.21
C GLY A 240 -8.99 7.10 -0.70
N HIS A 241 -8.50 5.89 -0.43
CA HIS A 241 -9.31 4.80 0.10
C HIS A 241 -8.95 4.52 1.57
N TYR A 242 -9.85 3.85 2.28
CA TYR A 242 -9.65 3.37 3.65
C TYR A 242 -9.03 1.98 3.62
N ASP A 243 -7.76 1.94 3.21
CA ASP A 243 -7.05 0.74 2.80
C ASP A 243 -5.72 0.53 3.53
N ALA A 244 -5.61 0.99 4.78
CA ALA A 244 -4.42 0.75 5.56
C ALA A 244 -4.13 -0.76 5.71
N GLY A 245 -2.89 -1.16 5.46
CA GLY A 245 -2.45 -2.55 5.42
C GLY A 245 -2.69 -3.26 4.10
N HIS A 246 -3.34 -2.64 3.11
CA HIS A 246 -3.62 -3.28 1.83
C HIS A 246 -2.34 -3.60 1.05
N PHE A 247 -2.31 -4.78 0.43
CA PHE A 247 -1.28 -5.16 -0.52
C PHE A 247 -1.86 -5.67 -1.83
N THR A 248 -1.09 -5.61 -2.91
CA THR A 248 -1.37 -6.30 -4.19
C THR A 248 -0.20 -7.17 -4.57
N LEU A 249 -0.43 -8.21 -5.37
CA LEU A 249 0.60 -9.10 -5.87
C LEU A 249 0.33 -9.40 -7.35
N PHE A 250 1.36 -9.24 -8.17
CA PHE A 250 1.36 -9.55 -9.60
C PHE A 250 2.53 -10.45 -9.94
N LYS A 251 2.30 -11.50 -10.75
CA LYS A 251 3.35 -12.28 -11.43
C LYS A 251 2.76 -12.88 -12.70
N GLY A 252 3.19 -12.42 -13.87
CA GLY A 252 2.60 -12.73 -15.18
C GLY A 252 1.19 -12.13 -15.40
N THR A 253 0.35 -12.17 -14.37
CA THR A 253 -0.99 -11.59 -14.28
C THR A 253 -1.27 -11.08 -12.85
N PRO A 254 -2.31 -10.26 -12.60
CA PRO A 254 -2.72 -9.89 -11.25
C PRO A 254 -3.19 -11.12 -10.46
N LEU A 255 -2.67 -11.34 -9.25
CA LEU A 255 -2.96 -12.50 -8.42
C LEU A 255 -3.64 -12.12 -7.10
N ALA A 256 -3.16 -11.06 -6.45
CA ALA A 256 -3.85 -10.38 -5.36
C ALA A 256 -4.15 -8.94 -5.79
N LEU A 257 -5.42 -8.57 -5.90
CA LEU A 257 -5.84 -7.32 -6.56
C LEU A 257 -6.71 -6.44 -5.65
N THR A 258 -7.06 -5.24 -6.14
CA THR A 258 -8.17 -4.44 -5.60
C THR A 258 -9.46 -4.83 -6.33
N SER A 259 -10.53 -5.14 -5.61
CA SER A 259 -11.78 -5.63 -6.25
C SER A 259 -12.73 -4.52 -6.71
N GLY A 260 -12.76 -3.38 -6.02
CA GLY A 260 -13.68 -2.28 -6.29
C GLY A 260 -13.32 -1.50 -7.56
N THR A 261 -14.33 -0.99 -8.27
CA THR A 261 -14.13 -0.18 -9.48
C THR A 261 -14.59 1.25 -9.24
N TYR A 262 -13.80 2.24 -9.66
CA TYR A 262 -14.26 3.62 -9.61
C TYR A 262 -15.26 3.90 -10.74
N GLY A 263 -16.48 4.27 -10.36
CA GLY A 263 -17.57 4.63 -11.27
C GLY A 263 -18.25 5.93 -10.86
N GLU A 264 -19.53 5.88 -10.53
CA GLU A 264 -20.27 7.07 -10.11
C GLU A 264 -19.93 7.48 -8.67
N TYR A 265 -19.60 8.76 -8.49
CA TYR A 265 -18.96 9.28 -7.26
C TYR A 265 -19.82 9.20 -5.98
N PHE A 266 -21.13 9.31 -6.09
CA PHE A 266 -22.05 9.34 -4.94
C PHE A 266 -22.90 8.07 -4.80
N GLN A 267 -22.63 7.03 -5.58
CA GLN A 267 -23.42 5.80 -5.52
C GLN A 267 -22.85 4.82 -4.50
N SER A 268 -23.70 3.87 -4.08
CA SER A 268 -23.42 2.90 -3.03
C SER A 268 -22.20 2.02 -3.33
N HIS A 269 -21.93 1.67 -4.60
CA HIS A 269 -20.70 0.92 -4.90
C HIS A 269 -19.44 1.66 -4.45
N ARG A 270 -19.35 2.97 -4.71
CA ARG A 270 -18.16 3.73 -4.29
C ARG A 270 -18.13 3.88 -2.77
N LEU A 271 -19.22 4.35 -2.18
CA LEU A 271 -19.26 4.76 -0.77
C LEU A 271 -19.24 3.58 0.20
N ASP A 272 -19.88 2.48 -0.16
CA ASP A 272 -20.12 1.34 0.73
C ASP A 272 -19.30 0.10 0.36
N TYR A 273 -18.53 0.14 -0.74
CA TYR A 273 -17.64 -0.95 -1.14
C TYR A 273 -16.26 -0.49 -1.62
N SER A 274 -16.15 0.24 -2.73
CA SER A 274 -14.87 0.40 -3.46
C SER A 274 -13.81 1.16 -2.68
N ILE A 275 -14.20 2.19 -1.93
CA ILE A 275 -13.27 2.98 -1.09
C ILE A 275 -13.03 2.31 0.28
N ARG A 276 -13.81 1.29 0.62
CA ARG A 276 -13.88 0.66 1.94
C ARG A 276 -12.87 -0.47 2.06
N THR A 277 -12.59 -0.86 3.30
CA THR A 277 -11.61 -1.89 3.62
C THR A 277 -12.03 -3.27 3.09
N ILE A 278 -13.33 -3.56 2.99
CA ILE A 278 -13.83 -4.82 2.40
C ILE A 278 -13.47 -5.04 0.92
N ALA A 279 -13.06 -4.00 0.19
CA ALA A 279 -12.57 -4.12 -1.19
C ALA A 279 -11.04 -4.29 -1.27
N LYS A 280 -10.37 -4.54 -0.14
CA LYS A 280 -8.92 -4.52 0.04
C LYS A 280 -8.45 -5.83 0.67
N ASN A 281 -7.27 -6.28 0.26
CA ASN A 281 -6.48 -7.31 0.95
C ASN A 281 -5.98 -6.81 2.32
N SER A 282 -6.90 -6.59 3.26
CA SER A 282 -6.67 -6.07 4.60
C SER A 282 -7.47 -6.88 5.62
N LEU A 283 -7.81 -6.29 6.76
CA LEU A 283 -8.45 -6.93 7.90
C LEU A 283 -9.83 -6.32 8.15
N LEU A 284 -10.80 -7.12 8.55
CA LEU A 284 -12.10 -6.65 9.05
C LEU A 284 -12.28 -7.11 10.49
N ILE A 285 -12.90 -6.26 11.29
CA ILE A 285 -13.34 -6.55 12.65
C ILE A 285 -14.80 -6.13 12.73
N LEU A 286 -15.68 -7.12 12.67
CA LEU A 286 -17.12 -6.96 12.68
C LEU A 286 -17.56 -6.72 14.12
N ARG A 287 -18.09 -5.52 14.35
CA ARG A 287 -18.71 -5.13 15.60
C ARG A 287 -20.21 -5.04 15.39
N PRO A 288 -21.02 -5.93 15.99
CA PRO A 288 -22.47 -5.83 15.91
C PRO A 288 -22.97 -4.46 16.34
N GLY A 289 -23.84 -3.85 15.54
CA GLY A 289 -24.39 -2.51 15.80
C GLY A 289 -23.43 -1.35 15.51
N GLU A 290 -22.30 -1.59 14.83
CA GLU A 290 -21.44 -0.51 14.32
C GLU A 290 -22.24 0.39 13.36
N THR A 291 -22.07 1.71 13.51
CA THR A 291 -22.73 2.72 12.69
C THR A 291 -21.70 3.43 11.83
N VAL A 292 -21.87 3.36 10.51
CA VAL A 292 -21.05 4.05 9.52
C VAL A 292 -21.89 5.11 8.80
N GLN A 293 -21.82 6.34 9.30
CA GLN A 293 -22.56 7.46 8.73
C GLN A 293 -21.74 8.76 8.77
N PRO A 294 -20.68 8.88 7.95
CA PRO A 294 -19.79 10.03 8.00
C PRO A 294 -20.41 11.33 7.49
N ASN A 295 -21.46 11.26 6.67
CA ASN A 295 -22.27 12.40 6.25
C ASN A 295 -23.61 11.95 5.63
N GLU A 296 -24.45 12.92 5.26
CA GLU A 296 -25.79 12.72 4.66
C GLU A 296 -25.83 11.90 3.36
N ARG A 297 -24.70 11.67 2.70
CA ARG A 297 -24.64 10.85 1.47
C ARG A 297 -24.67 9.35 1.76
N PHE A 298 -24.35 8.94 2.98
CA PHE A 298 -24.45 7.55 3.44
C PHE A 298 -25.87 7.30 3.94
N ARG A 299 -26.74 6.85 3.02
CA ARG A 299 -28.18 6.71 3.25
C ARG A 299 -28.52 5.46 4.07
N ASN A 300 -27.72 4.42 3.93
CA ASN A 300 -27.86 3.15 4.63
C ASN A 300 -26.67 2.96 5.55
N ASN A 301 -26.89 2.33 6.69
CA ASN A 301 -25.79 1.89 7.54
C ASN A 301 -25.17 0.63 6.92
N VAL A 302 -23.94 0.73 6.41
CA VAL A 302 -23.17 -0.41 5.89
C VAL A 302 -21.91 -0.57 6.73
N ALA A 303 -22.01 -1.42 7.75
CA ALA A 303 -20.95 -1.76 8.69
C ALA A 303 -20.14 -2.97 8.19
N ASP A 304 -19.23 -2.72 7.25
CA ASP A 304 -18.37 -3.76 6.66
C ASP A 304 -17.30 -4.33 7.63
N GLY A 305 -17.25 -3.84 8.87
CA GLY A 305 -16.21 -4.15 9.85
C GLY A 305 -14.85 -3.50 9.54
N GLY A 306 -14.79 -2.60 8.56
CA GLY A 306 -13.57 -1.96 8.07
C GLY A 306 -13.04 -0.80 8.91
N GLN A 307 -12.17 -0.01 8.31
CA GLN A 307 -11.55 1.19 8.89
C GLN A 307 -12.55 2.36 8.95
N ARG A 308 -12.22 3.38 9.76
CA ARG A 308 -13.01 4.62 9.91
C ARG A 308 -13.11 5.36 8.59
N VAL A 309 -14.30 5.88 8.28
CA VAL A 309 -14.59 6.55 7.00
C VAL A 309 -14.64 8.08 7.23
N ILE A 310 -13.51 8.76 7.09
CA ILE A 310 -13.36 10.14 7.63
C ILE A 310 -13.82 11.25 6.65
N ILE A 311 -13.30 11.29 5.41
CA ILE A 311 -13.60 12.33 4.41
C ILE A 311 -13.96 11.77 3.02
N PRO A 312 -15.02 10.94 2.89
CA PRO A 312 -15.28 10.15 1.68
C PRO A 312 -15.79 10.94 0.45
N THR A 313 -16.36 12.13 0.65
CA THR A 313 -17.11 12.88 -0.38
C THR A 313 -16.59 14.29 -0.65
N GLY A 314 -15.58 14.74 0.09
CA GLY A 314 -14.99 16.06 -0.05
C GLY A 314 -13.79 16.23 0.89
N SER A 315 -12.84 17.09 0.53
CA SER A 315 -11.66 17.35 1.34
C SER A 315 -11.46 18.85 1.51
N ALA A 316 -11.25 19.26 2.76
CA ALA A 316 -10.97 20.65 3.14
C ALA A 316 -9.66 20.76 3.95
N ILE A 317 -8.71 19.84 3.75
CA ILE A 317 -7.41 19.88 4.42
C ILE A 317 -6.59 21.03 3.83
N ALA A 318 -6.60 22.19 4.49
CA ALA A 318 -6.15 23.44 3.89
C ALA A 318 -4.62 23.55 3.77
N SER A 319 -3.88 22.86 4.63
CA SER A 319 -2.40 22.89 4.70
C SER A 319 -1.85 21.65 5.40
N ILE A 320 -0.52 21.49 5.40
CA ILE A 320 0.14 20.44 6.19
C ILE A 320 -0.06 20.65 7.68
N ALA A 321 -0.10 21.91 8.13
CA ALA A 321 -0.34 22.24 9.53
C ALA A 321 -1.75 21.82 9.96
N ASP A 322 -2.75 22.05 9.11
CA ASP A 322 -4.13 21.62 9.34
C ASP A 322 -4.24 20.08 9.39
N PHE A 323 -3.59 19.38 8.44
CA PHE A 323 -3.50 17.92 8.47
C PHE A 323 -2.91 17.42 9.80
N LYS A 324 -1.74 17.93 10.21
CA LYS A 324 -1.05 17.52 11.44
C LYS A 324 -1.83 17.85 12.70
N ALA A 325 -2.56 18.97 12.72
CA ALA A 325 -3.40 19.35 13.86
C ALA A 325 -4.60 18.41 14.06
N ASN A 326 -4.99 17.68 13.00
CA ASN A 326 -6.03 16.67 13.02
C ASN A 326 -5.47 15.23 13.06
N LEU A 327 -4.17 15.07 13.35
CA LEU A 327 -3.59 13.78 13.70
C LEU A 327 -3.68 13.57 15.22
N GLY A 328 -4.35 12.50 15.65
CA GLY A 328 -4.64 12.14 17.04
C GLY A 328 -5.74 12.99 17.69
N HIS A 329 -6.31 13.95 16.94
CA HIS A 329 -7.28 14.93 17.42
C HIS A 329 -8.23 15.34 16.29
N GLY A 330 -9.38 15.95 16.63
CA GLY A 330 -10.27 16.58 15.66
C GLY A 330 -10.85 15.57 14.67
N MET A 331 -10.50 15.68 13.39
CA MET A 331 -10.97 14.77 12.33
C MET A 331 -10.31 13.39 12.38
N HIS A 332 -9.21 13.21 13.12
CA HIS A 332 -8.52 11.94 13.27
C HIS A 332 -8.12 11.27 11.93
N TYR A 333 -7.24 11.93 11.16
CA TYR A 333 -6.84 11.49 9.81
C TYR A 333 -5.91 10.27 9.77
N GLU A 334 -5.50 9.75 10.91
CA GLU A 334 -4.59 8.63 11.05
C GLU A 334 -5.06 7.41 10.26
N GLY A 335 -4.11 6.73 9.62
CA GLY A 335 -4.30 5.40 9.04
C GLY A 335 -3.38 4.42 9.76
N GLY A 336 -2.44 3.82 9.03
CA GLY A 336 -1.37 3.03 9.63
C GLY A 336 -0.08 3.81 9.86
N GLN A 337 0.77 3.28 10.73
CA GLN A 337 2.13 3.75 10.98
C GLN A 337 3.13 2.65 10.62
N ILE A 338 4.12 2.97 9.78
CA ILE A 338 5.25 2.06 9.52
C ILE A 338 6.14 2.03 10.77
N GLU A 339 6.25 0.87 11.39
CA GLU A 339 7.16 0.59 12.50
C GLU A 339 8.53 0.12 12.01
N ALA A 340 8.54 -0.55 10.85
CA ALA A 340 9.74 -1.08 10.21
C ALA A 340 9.61 -1.10 8.69
N PHE A 341 10.69 -0.71 8.02
CA PHE A 341 10.95 -1.03 6.62
C PHE A 341 12.41 -1.44 6.52
N SER A 342 12.68 -2.71 6.21
CA SER A 342 14.02 -3.26 6.08
C SER A 342 14.10 -4.04 4.77
N HIS A 343 15.15 -3.78 4.01
CA HIS A 343 15.35 -4.36 2.71
C HIS A 343 16.83 -4.72 2.52
N SER A 344 17.06 -5.93 2.00
CA SER A 344 18.37 -6.44 1.60
C SER A 344 18.20 -7.06 0.23
N ALA A 345 18.84 -6.47 -0.79
CA ALA A 345 18.73 -6.91 -2.18
C ALA A 345 19.09 -8.39 -2.34
N ASP A 346 18.34 -9.10 -3.18
CA ASP A 346 18.45 -10.55 -3.41
C ASP A 346 18.24 -11.43 -2.17
N GLU A 347 17.75 -10.89 -1.05
CA GLU A 347 17.53 -11.62 0.19
C GLU A 347 16.09 -11.47 0.68
N TYR A 348 15.67 -10.26 1.06
CA TYR A 348 14.34 -10.02 1.59
C TYR A 348 13.88 -8.56 1.55
N THR A 349 12.57 -8.38 1.63
CA THR A 349 11.94 -7.13 2.05
C THR A 349 10.95 -7.35 3.19
N TYR A 350 11.08 -6.56 4.25
CA TYR A 350 10.28 -6.63 5.46
C TYR A 350 9.61 -5.31 5.80
N ILE A 351 8.30 -5.36 6.08
CA ILE A 351 7.49 -4.23 6.48
C ILE A 351 6.70 -4.60 7.73
N ALA A 352 6.75 -3.76 8.76
CA ALA A 352 5.83 -3.85 9.91
C ALA A 352 5.03 -2.56 10.03
N ALA A 353 3.73 -2.68 10.22
CA ALA A 353 2.83 -1.55 10.36
C ALA A 353 1.82 -1.75 11.51
N ASP A 354 1.68 -0.74 12.36
CA ASP A 354 0.54 -0.61 13.27
C ASP A 354 -0.61 0.05 12.51
N LEU A 355 -1.72 -0.67 12.37
CA LEU A 355 -2.93 -0.22 11.67
C LEU A 355 -4.04 0.19 12.64
N THR A 356 -3.79 0.15 13.95
CA THR A 356 -4.80 0.30 15.00
C THR A 356 -5.56 1.63 14.87
N ASP A 357 -4.86 2.71 14.58
CA ASP A 357 -5.48 4.04 14.46
C ASP A 357 -6.38 4.19 13.23
N ALA A 358 -6.29 3.30 12.24
CA ALA A 358 -7.23 3.28 11.12
C ALA A 358 -8.63 2.80 11.52
N TYR A 359 -8.79 2.10 12.65
CA TYR A 359 -10.07 1.55 13.12
C TYR A 359 -10.63 2.32 14.31
N ASN A 360 -11.93 2.15 14.58
CA ASN A 360 -12.52 2.51 15.88
C ASN A 360 -11.84 1.68 16.98
N ASN A 361 -10.97 2.29 17.77
CA ASN A 361 -10.10 1.61 18.72
C ASN A 361 -10.26 2.16 20.13
N THR A 362 -9.54 1.59 21.10
CA THR A 362 -9.64 1.97 22.52
C THR A 362 -9.20 3.40 22.84
N ARG A 363 -8.49 4.09 21.93
CA ARG A 363 -8.09 5.50 22.05
C ARG A 363 -9.09 6.45 21.39
N HIS A 364 -9.70 6.03 20.28
CA HIS A 364 -10.70 6.81 19.55
C HIS A 364 -11.74 5.91 18.88
N ASP A 365 -13.00 6.11 19.24
CA ASP A 365 -14.17 5.43 18.70
C ASP A 365 -15.22 6.48 18.35
N GLU A 366 -15.62 6.55 17.08
CA GLU A 366 -16.62 7.50 16.58
C GLU A 366 -17.99 7.35 17.27
N MET A 367 -18.25 6.19 17.89
CA MET A 367 -19.48 5.90 18.63
C MET A 367 -19.35 6.00 20.16
N ASP A 368 -18.15 6.26 20.69
CA ASP A 368 -17.88 6.30 22.14
C ASP A 368 -18.36 5.04 22.92
N GLN A 369 -18.08 3.84 22.37
CA GLN A 369 -18.44 2.55 22.97
C GLN A 369 -17.21 1.69 23.29
N GLY A 370 -16.05 2.33 23.50
CA GLY A 370 -14.81 1.66 23.91
C GLY A 370 -13.99 1.02 22.79
N GLY A 371 -14.35 1.26 21.51
CA GLY A 371 -13.62 0.75 20.36
C GLY A 371 -13.92 -0.72 20.06
N LYS A 372 -13.62 -1.16 18.82
CA LYS A 372 -13.72 -2.58 18.41
C LYS A 372 -12.40 -3.34 18.50
N VAL A 373 -11.29 -2.62 18.55
CA VAL A 373 -9.94 -3.18 18.65
C VAL A 373 -9.08 -2.40 19.64
N SER A 374 -8.12 -3.08 20.27
CA SER A 374 -7.02 -2.45 20.99
C SER A 374 -5.70 -2.54 20.23
N LYS A 375 -5.59 -3.47 19.27
CA LYS A 375 -4.42 -3.64 18.41
C LYS A 375 -4.81 -4.24 17.06
N VAL A 376 -4.24 -3.69 15.99
CA VAL A 376 -4.22 -4.28 14.65
C VAL A 376 -2.82 -4.06 14.08
N ARG A 377 -2.00 -5.10 14.01
CA ARG A 377 -0.62 -5.01 13.50
C ARG A 377 -0.43 -5.97 12.34
N ARG A 378 0.30 -5.53 11.30
CA ARG A 378 0.59 -6.31 10.09
C ARG A 378 2.08 -6.32 9.81
N GLU A 379 2.61 -7.50 9.53
CA GLU A 379 3.99 -7.75 9.13
C GLU A 379 4.00 -8.46 7.77
N LEU A 380 4.70 -7.90 6.78
CA LEU A 380 4.96 -8.52 5.48
C LEU A 380 6.43 -8.87 5.39
N LEU A 381 6.74 -10.11 5.01
CA LEU A 381 8.09 -10.55 4.68
C LEU A 381 8.09 -11.19 3.30
N TYR A 382 8.70 -10.54 2.33
CA TYR A 382 8.98 -11.11 1.01
C TYR A 382 10.40 -11.67 1.00
N LEU A 383 10.55 -12.94 0.62
CA LEU A 383 11.82 -13.65 0.48
C LEU A 383 12.15 -13.76 -1.02
N ASP A 384 13.19 -13.07 -1.46
CA ASP A 384 13.45 -12.86 -2.90
C ASP A 384 13.80 -14.17 -3.61
N GLN A 385 14.69 -14.97 -3.00
CA GLN A 385 15.16 -16.24 -3.57
C GLN A 385 14.11 -17.35 -3.56
N GLU A 386 13.15 -17.27 -2.65
CA GLU A 386 12.05 -18.24 -2.55
C GLU A 386 10.79 -17.78 -3.30
N ASP A 387 10.78 -16.54 -3.81
CA ASP A 387 9.62 -15.86 -4.38
C ASP A 387 8.37 -16.07 -3.52
N ARG A 388 8.48 -15.71 -2.24
CA ARG A 388 7.47 -16.05 -1.24
C ARG A 388 7.15 -14.85 -0.36
N LEU A 389 5.87 -14.52 -0.25
CA LEU A 389 5.37 -13.47 0.64
C LEU A 389 4.68 -14.09 1.85
N LEU A 390 5.17 -13.79 3.04
CA LEU A 390 4.54 -14.14 4.30
C LEU A 390 3.84 -12.90 4.87
N ILE A 391 2.60 -13.08 5.32
CA ILE A 391 1.82 -12.04 5.98
C ILE A 391 1.44 -12.54 7.37
N HIS A 392 1.93 -11.86 8.40
CA HIS A 392 1.57 -12.08 9.79
C HIS A 392 0.75 -10.90 10.30
N ASP A 393 -0.45 -11.16 10.82
CA ASP A 393 -1.30 -10.15 11.43
C ASP A 393 -1.60 -10.51 12.88
N HIS A 394 -1.47 -9.54 13.80
CA HIS A 394 -1.89 -9.65 15.19
C HIS A 394 -3.06 -8.71 15.46
N VAL A 395 -4.22 -9.28 15.78
CA VAL A 395 -5.47 -8.53 15.98
C VAL A 395 -6.04 -8.84 17.35
N VAL A 396 -6.17 -7.79 18.17
CA VAL A 396 -6.76 -7.85 19.51
C VAL A 396 -8.06 -7.05 19.50
N SER A 397 -9.20 -7.74 19.49
CA SER A 397 -10.52 -7.11 19.60
C SER A 397 -10.85 -6.76 21.05
N THR A 398 -11.76 -5.81 21.26
CA THR A 398 -12.23 -5.48 22.63
C THR A 398 -13.25 -6.47 23.18
N GLN A 399 -13.89 -7.25 22.30
CA GLN A 399 -14.79 -8.34 22.65
C GLN A 399 -14.42 -9.62 21.88
N PRO A 400 -14.57 -10.82 22.49
CA PRO A 400 -14.20 -12.08 21.84
C PRO A 400 -15.11 -12.47 20.68
N ASP A 401 -16.35 -12.01 20.67
CA ASP A 401 -17.37 -12.31 19.66
C ASP A 401 -17.32 -11.37 18.44
N TYR A 402 -16.49 -10.33 18.46
CA TYR A 402 -16.21 -9.53 17.27
C TYR A 402 -15.45 -10.37 16.25
N VAL A 403 -16.14 -10.68 15.14
CA VAL A 403 -15.61 -11.56 14.10
C VAL A 403 -14.48 -10.85 13.37
N LYS A 404 -13.31 -11.50 13.34
CA LYS A 404 -12.12 -11.01 12.65
C LYS A 404 -11.96 -11.74 11.33
N LYS A 405 -11.60 -11.02 10.27
CA LYS A 405 -11.41 -11.58 8.94
C LYS A 405 -10.13 -11.07 8.30
N TRP A 406 -9.43 -11.98 7.63
CA TRP A 406 -8.32 -11.67 6.73
C TRP A 406 -8.78 -11.85 5.28
N LEU A 407 -8.51 -10.87 4.42
CA LEU A 407 -9.05 -10.82 3.06
C LEU A 407 -7.97 -11.01 1.97
N LEU A 408 -8.32 -11.75 0.90
CA LEU A 408 -7.55 -11.81 -0.34
C LEU A 408 -8.48 -11.82 -1.57
N HIS A 409 -8.46 -10.75 -2.35
CA HIS A 409 -9.22 -10.58 -3.59
C HIS A 409 -8.45 -11.10 -4.79
N THR A 410 -9.17 -11.81 -5.64
CA THR A 410 -8.64 -12.60 -6.75
C THR A 410 -9.51 -12.41 -8.00
N ALA A 411 -8.89 -12.60 -9.16
CA ALA A 411 -9.59 -12.43 -10.43
C ALA A 411 -10.54 -13.60 -10.74
N THR A 412 -10.16 -14.79 -10.32
CA THR A 412 -10.85 -16.05 -10.58
C THR A 412 -11.22 -16.73 -9.27
N LYS A 413 -12.14 -17.70 -9.33
CA LYS A 413 -12.54 -18.47 -8.16
C LYS A 413 -11.34 -19.29 -7.64
N PRO A 414 -10.94 -19.14 -6.37
CA PRO A 414 -9.91 -19.98 -5.78
C PRO A 414 -10.35 -21.45 -5.76
N GLN A 415 -9.45 -22.34 -6.13
CA GLN A 415 -9.63 -23.78 -6.07
C GLN A 415 -9.26 -24.24 -4.64
N VAL A 416 -10.21 -24.88 -3.96
CA VAL A 416 -10.03 -25.38 -2.59
C VAL A 416 -10.72 -26.74 -2.44
N ASP A 417 -10.21 -27.55 -1.54
CA ASP A 417 -10.83 -28.83 -1.19
C ASP A 417 -12.05 -28.63 -0.27
N ASP A 418 -13.01 -29.55 -0.37
CA ASP A 418 -14.17 -29.68 0.52
C ASP A 418 -15.05 -28.43 0.69
N ALA A 419 -15.10 -27.55 -0.31
CA ALA A 419 -15.96 -26.37 -0.31
C ALA A 419 -17.45 -26.72 -0.34
N ARG A 420 -18.23 -26.12 0.57
CA ARG A 420 -19.70 -26.26 0.63
C ARG A 420 -20.36 -24.92 0.36
N VAL A 421 -21.37 -24.92 -0.51
CA VAL A 421 -22.19 -23.73 -0.76
C VAL A 421 -23.01 -23.40 0.49
N ARG A 422 -22.89 -22.17 0.98
CA ARG A 422 -23.69 -21.60 2.06
C ARG A 422 -24.86 -20.78 1.51
N VAL A 423 -24.58 -19.95 0.50
CA VAL A 423 -25.54 -19.09 -0.18
C VAL A 423 -25.25 -19.08 -1.68
N GLY A 424 -26.28 -19.01 -2.52
CA GLY A 424 -26.13 -18.96 -3.97
C GLY A 424 -25.77 -20.31 -4.59
N THR A 425 -24.77 -20.32 -5.47
CA THR A 425 -24.29 -21.49 -6.20
C THR A 425 -22.77 -21.62 -6.09
N ALA A 426 -22.20 -22.72 -6.59
CA ALA A 426 -20.76 -22.94 -6.53
C ALA A 426 -19.96 -21.85 -7.25
N ASP A 427 -20.46 -21.27 -8.35
CA ASP A 427 -19.73 -20.29 -9.16
C ASP A 427 -20.31 -18.86 -9.06
N ASN A 428 -21.27 -18.67 -8.15
CA ASN A 428 -21.90 -17.37 -7.88
C ASN A 428 -22.57 -17.43 -6.51
N GLY A 429 -21.80 -17.13 -5.45
CA GLY A 429 -22.26 -17.33 -4.09
C GLY A 429 -21.18 -17.22 -3.02
N ILE A 430 -21.52 -17.74 -1.84
CA ILE A 430 -20.66 -17.84 -0.67
C ILE A 430 -20.44 -19.33 -0.39
N LEU A 431 -19.18 -19.75 -0.43
CA LEU A 431 -18.76 -21.11 -0.12
C LEU A 431 -17.90 -21.11 1.13
N GLU A 432 -17.86 -22.24 1.82
CA GLU A 432 -17.12 -22.40 3.06
C GLU A 432 -16.34 -23.73 3.08
N THR A 433 -15.10 -23.70 3.55
CA THR A 433 -14.26 -24.87 3.77
C THR A 433 -13.40 -24.71 5.03
N ARG A 434 -12.85 -25.82 5.52
CA ARG A 434 -11.78 -25.85 6.54
C ARG A 434 -10.41 -26.15 5.96
N ALA A 435 -10.31 -26.29 4.63
CA ALA A 435 -9.03 -26.41 3.96
C ALA A 435 -8.11 -25.23 4.32
N SER A 436 -6.82 -25.51 4.44
CA SER A 436 -5.79 -24.52 4.74
C SER A 436 -5.03 -24.07 3.50
N HIS A 437 -5.41 -24.57 2.32
CA HIS A 437 -4.73 -24.31 1.06
C HIS A 437 -5.76 -23.94 -0.01
N ALA A 438 -5.40 -22.96 -0.84
CA ALA A 438 -6.15 -22.55 -2.01
C ALA A 438 -5.18 -22.28 -3.16
N VAL A 439 -5.61 -22.54 -4.39
CA VAL A 439 -4.88 -22.18 -5.61
C VAL A 439 -5.70 -21.20 -6.42
N VAL A 440 -5.11 -20.06 -6.78
CA VAL A 440 -5.69 -19.10 -7.72
C VAL A 440 -4.97 -19.28 -9.05
N ASP A 441 -5.73 -19.55 -10.10
CA ASP A 441 -5.23 -19.60 -11.47
C ASP A 441 -5.80 -18.43 -12.25
N ASN A 442 -4.92 -17.55 -12.76
CA ASN A 442 -5.29 -16.42 -13.60
C ASN A 442 -4.53 -16.44 -14.94
N GLY A 443 -4.44 -17.61 -15.59
CA GLY A 443 -3.85 -17.73 -16.92
C GLY A 443 -2.33 -17.93 -16.86
N ARG A 444 -1.53 -16.87 -17.05
CA ARG A 444 -0.06 -17.01 -17.00
C ARG A 444 0.49 -17.07 -15.57
N GLY A 445 -0.26 -16.57 -14.60
CA GLY A 445 0.13 -16.53 -13.20
C GLY A 445 -0.75 -17.43 -12.35
N HIS A 446 -0.12 -18.09 -11.39
CA HIS A 446 -0.76 -18.90 -10.37
C HIS A 446 -0.35 -18.40 -8.98
N LEU A 447 -1.22 -18.54 -7.99
CA LEU A 447 -0.92 -18.20 -6.59
C LEU A 447 -1.31 -19.36 -5.69
N ASP A 448 -0.33 -19.93 -4.99
CA ASP A 448 -0.59 -20.77 -3.83
C ASP A 448 -0.84 -19.90 -2.62
N VAL A 449 -1.96 -20.15 -1.95
CA VAL A 449 -2.37 -19.49 -0.71
C VAL A 449 -2.40 -20.55 0.38
N GLN A 450 -1.47 -20.46 1.33
CA GLN A 450 -1.40 -21.39 2.44
C GLN A 450 -1.65 -20.67 3.77
N ARG A 451 -2.79 -20.98 4.39
CA ARG A 451 -3.11 -20.55 5.75
C ARG A 451 -2.35 -21.42 6.76
N LEU A 452 -1.53 -20.78 7.57
CA LEU A 452 -0.78 -21.42 8.66
C LEU A 452 -1.47 -21.17 10.00
N TYR A 453 -1.93 -19.94 10.24
CA TYR A 453 -2.71 -19.57 11.43
C TYR A 453 -3.94 -18.71 11.07
N PRO A 454 -5.02 -18.76 11.89
CA PRO A 454 -5.19 -19.65 13.04
C PRO A 454 -5.54 -21.09 12.61
N LEU A 455 -5.03 -22.10 13.30
CA LEU A 455 -5.15 -23.51 12.90
C LEU A 455 -6.61 -23.99 12.75
N ASP A 456 -7.51 -23.44 13.55
CA ASP A 456 -8.94 -23.77 13.58
C ASP A 456 -9.79 -22.97 12.58
N ALA A 457 -9.16 -22.16 11.72
CA ALA A 457 -9.88 -21.23 10.86
C ALA A 457 -10.89 -21.91 9.93
N VAL A 458 -11.89 -21.11 9.57
CA VAL A 458 -12.77 -21.33 8.43
C VAL A 458 -12.34 -20.41 7.30
N MET A 459 -12.34 -20.93 6.09
CA MET A 459 -12.10 -20.18 4.87
C MET A 459 -13.40 -20.05 4.07
N ARG A 460 -13.79 -18.82 3.73
CA ARG A 460 -14.92 -18.55 2.83
C ARG A 460 -14.44 -18.04 1.49
N LEU A 461 -15.11 -18.50 0.43
CA LEU A 461 -14.94 -18.00 -0.92
C LEU A 461 -16.21 -17.24 -1.30
N ILE A 462 -16.08 -15.96 -1.61
CA ILE A 462 -17.21 -15.07 -1.89
C ILE A 462 -16.99 -14.45 -3.26
N GLY A 463 -17.90 -14.68 -4.19
CA GLY A 463 -17.74 -14.14 -5.53
C GLY A 463 -18.65 -14.72 -6.58
N GLY A 464 -18.32 -14.37 -7.82
CA GLY A 464 -19.22 -14.48 -8.97
C GLY A 464 -20.00 -13.17 -9.19
N THR A 465 -20.72 -13.10 -10.31
CA THR A 465 -21.34 -11.86 -10.80
C THR A 465 -22.21 -11.14 -9.75
N ASP A 466 -22.94 -11.90 -8.95
CA ASP A 466 -23.90 -11.35 -7.97
C ASP A 466 -23.34 -11.27 -6.54
N TYR A 467 -22.08 -11.65 -6.32
CA TYR A 467 -21.44 -11.63 -4.99
C TYR A 467 -20.05 -10.98 -4.98
N ARG A 468 -19.50 -10.58 -6.13
CA ARG A 468 -18.18 -9.95 -6.21
C ARG A 468 -18.05 -8.70 -5.34
N PHE A 469 -19.16 -7.99 -5.08
CA PHE A 469 -19.23 -6.82 -4.20
C PHE A 469 -20.12 -7.04 -2.98
N TYR A 470 -20.21 -8.29 -2.52
CA TYR A 470 -21.00 -8.67 -1.36
C TYR A 470 -20.42 -8.09 -0.06
N VAL A 471 -21.26 -7.45 0.75
CA VAL A 471 -20.95 -6.88 2.06
C VAL A 471 -21.99 -7.35 3.06
N GLU A 472 -21.55 -7.91 4.20
CA GLU A 472 -22.42 -8.08 5.37
C GLU A 472 -22.62 -6.71 6.01
N THR A 473 -23.83 -6.18 5.93
CA THR A 473 -24.07 -4.75 6.15
C THR A 473 -24.31 -4.37 7.60
N ASP A 474 -24.60 -5.33 8.47
CA ASP A 474 -25.00 -5.13 9.87
C ASP A 474 -23.87 -5.38 10.89
N GLY A 475 -22.70 -5.80 10.41
CA GLY A 475 -21.55 -6.11 11.25
C GLY A 475 -21.66 -7.45 11.97
N ASP A 476 -22.47 -8.39 11.49
CA ASP A 476 -22.44 -9.78 11.92
C ASP A 476 -22.53 -10.78 10.74
N GLU A 477 -22.48 -12.08 11.06
CA GLU A 477 -22.58 -13.17 10.07
C GLU A 477 -23.44 -14.32 10.60
N THR A 478 -24.35 -14.02 11.53
CA THR A 478 -25.27 -15.02 12.07
C THR A 478 -26.23 -15.50 10.99
N ALA A 479 -26.67 -14.57 10.14
CA ALA A 479 -27.20 -14.80 8.81
C ALA A 479 -26.21 -14.26 7.78
N LEU A 480 -26.17 -14.88 6.60
CA LEU A 480 -25.43 -14.36 5.44
C LEU A 480 -26.43 -13.64 4.53
N ASP A 481 -26.89 -12.47 4.97
CA ASP A 481 -28.00 -11.71 4.37
C ASP A 481 -27.62 -10.28 3.95
N GLY A 482 -26.32 -10.01 3.84
CA GLY A 482 -25.77 -8.81 3.25
C GLY A 482 -26.18 -8.51 1.80
N ALA A 483 -25.61 -7.44 1.25
CA ALA A 483 -25.98 -6.90 -0.06
C ALA A 483 -24.80 -6.92 -1.04
N ASN A 484 -25.09 -7.02 -2.34
CA ASN A 484 -24.10 -6.85 -3.41
C ASN A 484 -24.14 -5.40 -3.94
N LEU A 485 -23.14 -4.61 -3.56
CA LEU A 485 -23.10 -3.15 -3.75
C LEU A 485 -22.72 -2.80 -5.19
N THR A 486 -23.71 -2.72 -6.09
CA THR A 486 -23.48 -2.61 -7.55
C THR A 486 -23.89 -1.27 -8.17
N GLU A 487 -24.59 -0.40 -7.45
CA GLU A 487 -25.04 0.87 -8.02
C GLU A 487 -23.85 1.78 -8.34
N GLY A 488 -23.77 2.24 -9.58
CA GLY A 488 -22.68 3.10 -10.05
C GLY A 488 -21.38 2.37 -10.40
N VAL A 489 -21.36 1.04 -10.41
CA VAL A 489 -20.22 0.24 -10.91
C VAL A 489 -19.86 0.64 -12.34
N LYS A 490 -18.56 0.62 -12.64
CA LYS A 490 -18.06 0.80 -14.00
C LYS A 490 -17.01 -0.26 -14.30
N ASP A 491 -17.43 -1.31 -15.00
CA ASP A 491 -16.51 -2.29 -15.56
C ASP A 491 -15.79 -1.69 -16.78
N ALA A 492 -14.51 -1.40 -16.61
CA ALA A 492 -13.66 -0.83 -17.65
C ALA A 492 -12.32 -1.55 -17.71
N LYS A 493 -11.73 -1.59 -18.91
CA LYS A 493 -10.47 -2.32 -19.20
C LYS A 493 -9.24 -1.87 -18.40
N TRP A 494 -9.33 -0.76 -17.68
CA TRP A 494 -8.24 -0.21 -16.87
C TRP A 494 -8.37 -0.55 -15.39
N PHE A 495 -9.40 -1.31 -15.01
CA PHE A 495 -9.47 -1.95 -13.70
C PHE A 495 -9.06 -3.41 -13.85
N ASP A 496 -8.38 -3.94 -12.86
CA ASP A 496 -8.26 -5.39 -12.74
C ASP A 496 -9.64 -6.00 -12.43
N THR A 497 -9.91 -7.18 -13.01
CA THR A 497 -11.23 -7.81 -12.87
C THR A 497 -11.28 -8.63 -11.59
N GLY A 498 -11.65 -8.03 -10.47
CA GLY A 498 -11.88 -8.73 -9.20
C GLY A 498 -13.28 -9.36 -9.13
N LEU A 499 -13.36 -10.69 -9.15
CA LEU A 499 -14.61 -11.44 -9.10
C LEU A 499 -14.81 -12.24 -7.83
N TRP A 500 -13.73 -12.57 -7.12
CA TRP A 500 -13.75 -13.42 -5.95
C TRP A 500 -12.88 -12.87 -4.83
N ARG A 501 -13.19 -13.26 -3.60
CA ARG A 501 -12.32 -13.08 -2.46
C ARG A 501 -12.32 -14.30 -1.55
N ILE A 502 -11.19 -14.50 -0.90
CA ILE A 502 -11.02 -15.39 0.23
C ILE A 502 -11.20 -14.57 1.51
N GLU A 503 -12.00 -15.07 2.44
CA GLU A 503 -12.02 -14.60 3.83
C GLU A 503 -11.53 -15.72 4.74
N VAL A 504 -10.49 -15.47 5.54
CA VAL A 504 -10.04 -16.39 6.60
C VAL A 504 -10.54 -15.85 7.93
N GLN A 505 -11.25 -16.68 8.68
CA GLN A 505 -11.86 -16.33 9.96
C GLN A 505 -11.45 -17.35 11.05
N PRO A 506 -11.16 -16.91 12.28
CA PRO A 506 -10.98 -17.79 13.44
C PRO A 506 -12.15 -18.76 13.64
N GLY A 507 -11.87 -20.03 13.93
CA GLY A 507 -12.93 -21.03 14.15
C GLY A 507 -13.70 -20.86 15.45
N LYS A 508 -13.21 -20.03 16.37
CA LYS A 508 -13.80 -19.76 17.68
C LYS A 508 -13.62 -18.28 18.05
N ALA A 509 -14.61 -17.75 18.76
CA ALA A 509 -14.56 -16.44 19.38
C ALA A 509 -13.41 -16.33 20.40
N ARG A 510 -12.59 -15.29 20.28
CA ARG A 510 -11.50 -14.94 21.20
C ARG A 510 -11.07 -13.50 20.97
N ILE A 511 -10.42 -12.91 21.96
CA ILE A 511 -9.95 -11.52 21.90
C ILE A 511 -8.73 -11.40 20.99
N ASP A 512 -7.78 -12.33 21.14
CA ASP A 512 -6.48 -12.30 20.48
C ASP A 512 -6.41 -13.34 19.36
N ASP A 513 -6.17 -12.88 18.14
CA ASP A 513 -6.02 -13.71 16.95
C ASP A 513 -4.76 -13.35 16.17
N HIS A 514 -4.08 -14.39 15.68
CA HIS A 514 -2.99 -14.26 14.75
C HIS A 514 -3.35 -14.91 13.41
N PHE A 515 -3.26 -14.15 12.33
CA PHE A 515 -3.30 -14.68 10.99
C PHE A 515 -1.87 -14.84 10.49
N LEU A 516 -1.55 -15.99 9.90
CA LEU A 516 -0.28 -16.18 9.22
C LEU A 516 -0.56 -16.91 7.93
N VAL A 517 -0.32 -16.24 6.81
CA VAL A 517 -0.59 -16.74 5.46
C VAL A 517 0.69 -16.64 4.65
N ALA A 518 1.04 -17.72 3.95
CA ALA A 518 2.10 -17.73 2.96
C ALA A 518 1.48 -17.68 1.56
N LEU A 519 2.00 -16.78 0.74
CA LEU A 519 1.64 -16.57 -0.65
C LEU A 519 2.86 -16.89 -1.52
N HIS A 520 2.69 -17.76 -2.52
CA HIS A 520 3.77 -18.11 -3.45
C HIS A 520 3.27 -17.96 -4.89
N PRO A 521 3.62 -16.86 -5.57
CA PRO A 521 3.27 -16.68 -6.97
C PRO A 521 4.16 -17.51 -7.90
N ARG A 522 3.58 -18.07 -8.96
CA ARG A 522 4.28 -18.93 -9.92
C ARG A 522 3.85 -18.64 -11.35
N LEU A 523 4.73 -18.97 -12.29
CA LEU A 523 4.45 -18.96 -13.74
C LEU A 523 4.33 -20.37 -14.33
N ASP A 524 4.70 -21.39 -13.56
CA ASP A 524 4.59 -22.79 -13.94
C ASP A 524 3.51 -23.50 -13.11
N ASP A 525 3.16 -24.72 -13.49
CA ASP A 525 2.18 -25.55 -12.79
C ASP A 525 2.78 -26.38 -11.63
N ARG A 526 4.07 -26.23 -11.32
CA ARG A 526 4.72 -27.08 -10.31
C ARG A 526 4.25 -26.69 -8.91
N PRO A 527 3.71 -27.64 -8.11
CA PRO A 527 3.25 -27.34 -6.77
C PRO A 527 4.35 -26.66 -5.94
N ALA A 528 3.97 -25.60 -5.22
CA ALA A 528 4.88 -24.94 -4.29
C ALA A 528 5.33 -25.92 -3.19
N ALA A 529 6.58 -25.80 -2.73
CA ALA A 529 6.99 -26.48 -1.50
C ALA A 529 6.11 -25.97 -0.34
N PRO A 530 5.50 -26.87 0.45
CA PRO A 530 4.61 -26.48 1.53
C PRO A 530 5.38 -25.77 2.64
N VAL A 531 4.78 -24.73 3.20
CA VAL A 531 5.26 -24.09 4.43
C VAL A 531 4.70 -24.84 5.62
N GLN A 532 5.55 -25.12 6.60
CA GLN A 532 5.16 -25.80 7.83
C GLN A 532 5.06 -24.80 8.98
N ALA A 533 3.95 -24.79 9.71
CA ALA A 533 3.87 -24.09 10.99
C ALA A 533 4.75 -24.80 12.04
N ILE A 534 5.57 -24.04 12.74
CA ILE A 534 6.45 -24.53 13.82
C ILE A 534 5.85 -24.07 15.15
N GLU A 535 5.66 -25.04 16.06
CA GLU A 535 5.16 -24.75 17.40
C GLU A 535 6.22 -23.99 18.20
N THR A 536 5.83 -22.84 18.73
CA THR A 536 6.70 -21.97 19.54
C THR A 536 6.54 -22.22 21.04
N GLY A 537 5.46 -22.89 21.46
CA GLY A 537 5.09 -23.00 22.87
C GLY A 537 4.74 -21.67 23.55
N GLN A 538 4.71 -20.56 22.81
CA GLN A 538 4.43 -19.22 23.32
C GLN A 538 3.20 -18.61 22.62
N PRO A 539 2.29 -17.98 23.39
CA PRO A 539 1.01 -17.50 22.84
C PRO A 539 1.18 -16.39 21.80
N ASP A 540 2.19 -15.54 21.93
CA ASP A 540 2.38 -14.31 21.13
C ASP A 540 3.41 -14.46 20.00
N SER A 541 4.09 -15.61 19.91
CA SER A 541 5.13 -15.86 18.88
C SER A 541 4.66 -16.86 17.84
N ARG A 542 4.96 -16.62 16.57
CA ARG A 542 4.66 -17.53 15.46
C ARG A 542 5.93 -17.89 14.71
N ALA A 543 6.06 -19.16 14.33
CA ALA A 543 7.19 -19.64 13.56
C ALA A 543 6.72 -20.51 12.41
N VAL A 544 7.44 -20.46 11.30
CA VAL A 544 7.19 -21.26 10.11
C VAL A 544 8.49 -21.69 9.47
N ALA A 545 8.49 -22.85 8.83
CA ALA A 545 9.61 -23.35 8.05
C ALA A 545 9.19 -23.50 6.59
N THR A 546 9.96 -22.91 5.69
CA THR A 546 9.96 -23.25 4.27
C THR A 546 11.00 -24.36 4.05
N ASP A 547 11.23 -24.75 2.80
CA ASP A 547 12.29 -25.69 2.45
C ASP A 547 13.71 -25.14 2.71
N GLU A 548 13.90 -23.83 2.73
CA GLU A 548 15.21 -23.19 2.92
C GLU A 548 15.33 -22.35 4.19
N SER A 549 14.22 -21.84 4.71
CA SER A 549 14.23 -20.81 5.74
C SER A 549 13.34 -21.14 6.92
N LEU A 550 13.80 -20.79 8.12
CA LEU A 550 13.01 -20.67 9.32
C LEU A 550 12.65 -19.20 9.50
N ILE A 551 11.37 -18.89 9.66
CA ILE A 551 10.90 -17.54 9.91
C ILE A 551 10.21 -17.51 11.26
N VAL A 552 10.56 -16.56 12.10
CA VAL A 552 10.03 -16.39 13.45
C VAL A 552 9.58 -14.94 13.62
N PHE A 553 8.31 -14.76 13.95
CA PHE A 553 7.72 -13.50 14.38
C PHE A 553 7.58 -13.55 15.91
N LEU A 554 8.44 -12.81 16.61
CA LEU A 554 8.31 -12.65 18.05
C LEU A 554 7.23 -11.61 18.35
N GLY A 555 6.32 -11.97 19.24
CA GLY A 555 5.40 -11.00 19.83
C GLY A 555 6.08 -10.14 20.90
N PRO A 556 5.53 -8.97 21.24
CA PRO A 556 6.04 -8.11 22.30
C PRO A 556 6.14 -8.80 23.67
N ASP A 557 5.30 -9.80 23.94
CA ASP A 557 5.29 -10.56 25.20
C ASP A 557 6.10 -11.87 25.13
N ALA A 558 6.86 -12.08 24.06
CA ALA A 558 7.72 -13.25 23.91
C ALA A 558 8.79 -13.31 25.03
N THR A 559 9.03 -14.51 25.57
CA THR A 559 10.01 -14.71 26.64
C THR A 559 11.19 -15.57 26.19
N PRO A 560 12.44 -15.19 26.53
CA PRO A 560 13.61 -16.03 26.26
C PRO A 560 13.84 -17.06 27.38
N PRO A 561 14.36 -18.27 27.08
CA PRO A 561 14.65 -18.78 25.75
C PRO A 561 13.38 -19.23 25.00
N LEU A 562 13.43 -19.13 23.67
CA LEU A 562 12.46 -19.75 22.76
C LEU A 562 13.15 -20.94 22.07
N ASP A 563 12.71 -22.15 22.41
CA ASP A 563 13.19 -23.39 21.82
C ASP A 563 12.26 -23.86 20.71
N LEU A 564 12.82 -24.05 19.51
CA LEU A 564 12.09 -24.45 18.32
C LEU A 564 12.62 -25.79 17.82
N MET A 565 11.72 -26.72 17.56
CA MET A 565 12.03 -27.96 16.85
C MET A 565 11.86 -27.72 15.36
N VAL A 566 12.95 -27.75 14.63
CA VAL A 566 13.04 -27.25 13.25
C VAL A 566 13.45 -28.40 12.33
N PRO A 567 12.84 -28.54 11.13
CA PRO A 567 13.29 -29.53 10.17
C PRO A 567 14.79 -29.37 9.86
N ALA A 568 15.49 -30.46 9.56
CA ALA A 568 16.95 -30.38 9.36
C ALA A 568 17.39 -29.69 8.05
N ALA A 569 16.45 -29.16 7.26
CA ALA A 569 16.68 -28.64 5.92
C ALA A 569 16.93 -27.12 5.87
N GLN A 570 16.46 -26.36 6.87
CA GLN A 570 16.56 -24.91 6.84
C GLN A 570 18.00 -24.45 7.04
N LYS A 571 18.43 -23.50 6.19
CA LYS A 571 19.78 -22.93 6.16
C LYS A 571 19.81 -21.50 6.66
N GLN A 572 18.66 -20.82 6.70
CA GLN A 572 18.55 -19.41 7.09
C GLN A 572 17.47 -19.23 8.15
N LEU A 573 17.70 -18.31 9.08
CA LEU A 573 16.73 -17.79 10.03
C LEU A 573 16.41 -16.34 9.64
N TYR A 574 15.13 -16.03 9.60
CA TYR A 574 14.60 -14.67 9.62
C TYR A 574 13.83 -14.46 10.92
N LEU A 575 14.30 -13.54 11.75
CA LEU A 575 13.74 -13.25 13.06
C LEU A 575 13.26 -11.81 13.14
N ALA A 576 11.94 -11.64 13.24
CA ALA A 576 11.26 -10.37 13.45
C ALA A 576 10.88 -10.18 14.93
N GLY A 577 10.73 -8.92 15.34
CA GLY A 577 10.19 -8.58 16.67
C GLY A 577 11.21 -8.66 17.82
N VAL A 578 12.51 -8.74 17.53
CA VAL A 578 13.54 -8.64 18.58
C VAL A 578 13.54 -7.22 19.17
N PRO A 579 13.51 -7.08 20.52
CA PRO A 579 13.56 -5.77 21.15
C PRO A 579 14.81 -4.98 20.72
N GLU A 580 14.64 -3.69 20.50
CA GLU A 580 15.74 -2.83 20.05
C GLU A 580 16.89 -2.80 21.06
N GLY A 581 18.11 -2.96 20.57
CA GLY A 581 19.31 -3.04 21.41
C GLY A 581 19.49 -4.35 22.19
N ALA A 582 18.61 -5.34 22.02
CA ALA A 582 18.77 -6.63 22.68
C ALA A 582 20.00 -7.40 22.16
N GLN A 583 20.70 -8.07 23.06
CA GLN A 583 21.75 -9.02 22.72
C GLN A 583 21.12 -10.35 22.33
N LEU A 584 21.18 -10.72 21.05
CA LEU A 584 20.64 -11.99 20.55
C LEU A 584 21.70 -13.09 20.56
N ARG A 585 21.31 -14.29 20.99
CA ARG A 585 22.06 -15.52 20.83
C ARG A 585 21.22 -16.59 20.14
N ILE A 586 21.80 -17.28 19.16
CA ILE A 586 21.23 -18.45 18.50
C ILE A 586 22.11 -19.64 18.86
N ASN A 587 21.54 -20.67 19.49
CA ASN A 587 22.29 -21.84 19.96
C ASN A 587 23.54 -21.47 20.78
N GLY A 588 23.42 -20.40 21.60
CA GLY A 588 24.50 -19.87 22.43
C GLY A 588 25.51 -18.95 21.72
N GLN A 589 25.51 -18.90 20.39
CA GLN A 589 26.37 -18.01 19.60
C GLN A 589 25.76 -16.61 19.52
N ALA A 590 26.56 -15.58 19.87
CA ALA A 590 26.12 -14.19 19.79
C ALA A 590 25.95 -13.76 18.33
N ILE A 591 24.83 -13.12 18.03
CA ILE A 591 24.53 -12.51 16.74
C ILE A 591 24.70 -11.01 16.87
N ALA A 592 25.44 -10.41 15.96
CA ALA A 592 25.54 -8.96 15.88
C ALA A 592 24.18 -8.39 15.48
N THR A 593 23.61 -7.54 16.34
CA THR A 593 22.41 -6.77 16.05
C THR A 593 22.82 -5.32 15.86
N GLU A 594 22.48 -4.72 14.72
CA GLU A 594 22.66 -3.29 14.53
C GLU A 594 21.47 -2.54 15.15
N ILE A 595 21.74 -1.36 15.71
CA ILE A 595 20.69 -0.49 16.25
C ILE A 595 19.72 -0.14 15.12
N GLY A 596 18.43 -0.40 15.32
CA GLY A 596 17.39 -0.15 14.33
C GLY A 596 17.12 -1.32 13.37
N MET A 597 17.85 -2.44 13.42
CA MET A 597 17.46 -3.65 12.69
C MET A 597 16.13 -4.18 13.24
N LYS A 598 15.13 -4.29 12.37
CA LYS A 598 13.79 -4.79 12.72
C LYS A 598 13.53 -6.22 12.22
N LEU A 599 14.36 -6.71 11.29
CA LEU A 599 14.46 -8.11 10.90
C LEU A 599 15.92 -8.53 10.99
N ILE A 600 16.18 -9.68 11.61
CA ILE A 600 17.51 -10.27 11.70
C ILE A 600 17.56 -11.48 10.79
N ARG A 601 18.56 -11.52 9.91
CA ARG A 601 18.89 -12.69 9.11
C ARG A 601 20.15 -13.35 9.67
N ALA A 602 20.10 -14.67 9.86
CA ALA A 602 21.25 -15.42 10.36
C ALA A 602 21.33 -16.82 9.71
N PRO A 603 22.54 -17.33 9.41
CA PRO A 603 22.69 -18.70 8.95
C PRO A 603 22.30 -19.69 10.06
N LEU A 604 21.68 -20.79 9.68
CA LEU A 604 21.36 -21.90 10.56
C LEU A 604 22.27 -23.09 10.28
N SER A 605 22.77 -23.70 11.35
CA SER A 605 23.39 -25.02 11.28
C SER A 605 22.29 -26.09 11.26
N SER A 606 22.60 -27.26 10.69
CA SER A 606 21.68 -28.40 10.58
C SER A 606 21.44 -29.09 11.93
N ALA A 607 20.91 -28.34 12.89
CA ALA A 607 20.53 -28.80 14.21
C ALA A 607 19.00 -28.91 14.29
N PRO A 608 18.45 -30.01 14.82
CA PRO A 608 16.99 -30.20 14.91
C PRO A 608 16.33 -29.31 15.97
N MET A 609 17.12 -28.74 16.88
CA MET A 609 16.68 -27.82 17.92
C MET A 609 17.41 -26.49 17.75
N ILE A 610 16.64 -25.41 17.74
CA ILE A 610 17.15 -24.04 17.71
C ILE A 610 16.68 -23.32 18.97
N THR A 611 17.62 -22.84 19.76
CA THR A 611 17.37 -22.01 20.95
C THR A 611 17.66 -20.56 20.62
N LEU A 612 16.63 -19.73 20.65
CA LEU A 612 16.74 -18.28 20.55
C LEU A 612 16.72 -17.67 21.95
N ASN A 613 17.72 -16.84 22.26
CA ASN A 613 17.82 -16.18 23.56
C ASN A 613 18.17 -14.72 23.36
N TRP A 614 17.46 -13.81 24.04
CA TRP A 614 17.71 -12.38 23.96
C TRP A 614 17.64 -11.72 25.33
N SER A 615 18.42 -10.67 25.56
CA SER A 615 18.37 -9.89 26.79
C SER A 615 18.43 -8.40 26.46
N SER A 616 17.53 -7.63 27.06
CA SER A 616 17.56 -6.16 26.96
C SER A 616 18.69 -5.61 27.85
N PRO A 617 19.43 -4.58 27.41
CA PRO A 617 20.44 -3.92 28.25
C PRO A 617 19.88 -3.40 29.59
N ASP A 618 18.59 -3.10 29.65
CA ASP A 618 17.93 -2.49 30.82
C ASP A 618 17.36 -3.49 31.84
N SER A 619 17.56 -4.81 31.66
CA SER A 619 17.03 -5.80 32.62
C SER A 619 17.76 -5.85 33.96
N ASP A 620 18.88 -5.12 34.12
CA ASP A 620 19.65 -5.03 35.37
C ASP A 620 19.33 -3.80 36.24
N MET A 621 18.39 -2.94 35.84
CA MET A 621 17.92 -1.84 36.69
C MET A 621 16.58 -2.22 37.34
N PRO A 622 16.47 -2.24 38.69
CA PRO A 622 15.23 -2.60 39.36
C PRO A 622 14.11 -1.64 38.94
N ARG A 623 13.00 -2.20 38.43
CA ARG A 623 11.76 -1.45 38.16
C ARG A 623 11.34 -0.75 39.46
N LYS A 624 11.26 0.59 39.44
CA LYS A 624 10.73 1.40 40.54
C LYS A 624 9.23 1.55 40.45
#